data_AF-A0A4Q5HRZ4-F1
#
_entry.id   AF-A0A4Q5HRZ4-F1
#
_cell.length_a   1.000
_cell.length_b   1.000
_cell.length_c   1.000
_cell.angle_alpha   90.00
_cell.angle_beta   90.00
_cell.angle_gamma   90.00
#
_symmetry.space_group_name_H-M   'P 1'
#
loop_
_entity.id
_entity.type
_entity.pdbx_description
1 polymer ?
#
loop_
_entity_poly.entity_id
_entity_poly.type
_entity_poly.pdbx_seq_one_letter_code
_entity_poly.pdbx_strand_id
1 'polypeptide(L)'
;MVSKQNILDNVAEYSAEQLVEYIQQGIVNFDELVKDTDGEFDAVKRKKVKELLDHADELAWERVQNEHTIETAQWYLDTFPNGAYRSQARSIKAEIEKQKEDEYIQTTTDDAWILVDKNSSESLREFVKNFPNSNHVEEANKLINQLLYDEIMGVNADTLVSQIHNFQTDKNLTIEQKDNNIIDAIEDYIKGNKITKNDFLVKLSDDHNLLSSGVVKRLINQGIILTSDLLNLGIEKAFIQRMFKGDSAITFRTPEKLDRIHKQSTEIYFWGIPSSGKSCALGAILSVAASGRIAKSMDPDTSSQGYGYMTKLIDLFQNGEIGTLLEGTPVDSFYEMGFDLVDKENRIHPITCIDMAGELMRCMYKENAGDPMSDSDIEMLDTMTKVLIDNRSTNRKMHVFVIEYGAEDRKYEGLPQKVYLEGAVSYIKDTGIFKKDTDAIYIMITKADKAKNNSPSFFNQYINDKYLGFFNGLEQICKDNEINKGHVEKLAFSLGDVCFQNFCKFDARPAENVVNLILQRSASFRGGKRGWFERKLKG
;
A
#
# COMPACT_ATOMS: atom_id res chain seq x y z
N MET A 1 -3.25 -71.13 40.99
CA MET A 1 -2.56 -70.78 42.25
C MET A 1 -2.02 -72.05 42.86
N VAL A 2 -0.73 -72.06 43.17
CA VAL A 2 -0.10 -73.15 43.93
C VAL A 2 -0.65 -73.11 45.36
N SER A 3 -1.10 -74.23 45.92
CA SER A 3 -1.66 -74.27 47.27
C SER A 3 -0.54 -74.42 48.31
N LYS A 4 -0.76 -73.91 49.52
CA LYS A 4 0.15 -74.08 50.67
C LYS A 4 0.61 -75.52 50.84
N GLN A 5 -0.32 -76.48 50.78
CA GLN A 5 -0.02 -77.90 50.92
C GLN A 5 0.89 -78.43 49.79
N ASN A 6 0.68 -77.98 48.55
CA ASN A 6 1.50 -78.38 47.42
C ASN A 6 2.96 -77.90 47.59
N ILE A 7 3.16 -76.70 48.13
CA ILE A 7 4.49 -76.14 48.41
C ILE A 7 5.21 -76.93 49.51
N LEU A 8 4.50 -77.30 50.57
CA LEU A 8 5.06 -78.08 51.69
C LEU A 8 5.41 -79.52 51.25
N ASP A 9 4.53 -80.17 50.50
CA ASP A 9 4.71 -81.56 50.06
C ASP A 9 5.83 -81.71 49.00
N ASN A 10 6.09 -80.65 48.21
CA ASN A 10 7.06 -80.67 47.11
C ASN A 10 8.18 -79.64 47.29
N VAL A 11 8.53 -79.28 48.53
CA VAL A 11 9.53 -78.25 48.85
C VAL A 11 10.89 -78.49 48.17
N ALA A 12 11.23 -79.75 47.89
CA ALA A 12 12.46 -80.15 47.22
C ALA A 12 12.50 -79.74 45.73
N GLU A 13 11.33 -79.64 45.08
CA GLU A 13 11.20 -79.32 43.65
C GLU A 13 11.27 -77.83 43.35
N TYR A 14 11.05 -76.97 44.36
CA TYR A 14 11.12 -75.52 44.21
C TYR A 14 12.54 -74.98 44.43
N SER A 15 12.92 -73.96 43.65
CA SER A 15 14.16 -73.21 43.86
C SER A 15 14.08 -72.36 45.13
N ALA A 16 15.23 -71.92 45.66
CA ALA A 16 15.25 -71.05 46.82
C ALA A 16 14.51 -69.73 46.56
N GLU A 17 14.60 -69.20 45.34
CA GLU A 17 13.93 -67.98 44.89
C GLU A 17 12.40 -68.17 44.83
N GLN A 18 11.93 -69.31 44.31
CA GLN A 18 10.50 -69.63 44.28
C GLN A 18 9.91 -69.78 45.69
N LEU A 19 10.66 -70.38 46.61
CA LEU A 19 10.25 -70.50 48.01
C LEU A 19 10.18 -69.14 48.70
N VAL A 20 11.14 -68.24 48.44
CA VAL A 20 11.12 -66.85 48.91
C VAL A 20 9.90 -66.10 48.37
N GLU A 21 9.57 -66.27 47.10
CA GLU A 21 8.41 -65.64 46.47
C GLU A 21 7.09 -66.11 47.12
N TYR A 22 6.94 -67.41 47.39
CA TYR A 22 5.78 -67.94 48.10
C TYR A 22 5.70 -67.46 49.56
N ILE A 23 6.85 -67.24 50.21
CA ILE A 23 6.91 -66.64 51.54
C ILE A 23 6.49 -65.17 51.52
N GLN A 24 6.97 -64.39 50.55
CA GLN A 24 6.61 -62.97 50.38
C GLN A 24 5.13 -62.78 50.01
N GLN A 25 4.55 -63.73 49.26
CA GLN A 25 3.11 -63.77 48.97
C GLN A 25 2.25 -64.22 50.16
N GLY A 26 2.86 -64.63 51.28
CA GLY A 26 2.18 -65.08 52.49
C GLY A 26 1.50 -66.45 52.37
N ILE A 27 1.85 -67.25 51.37
CA ILE A 27 1.25 -68.58 51.11
C ILE A 27 1.79 -69.62 52.11
N VAL A 28 3.08 -69.50 52.45
CA VAL A 28 3.81 -70.28 53.45
C VAL A 28 4.72 -69.34 54.25
N ASN A 29 5.22 -69.74 55.41
CA ASN A 29 6.31 -69.03 56.08
C ASN A 29 7.56 -69.92 56.24
N PHE A 30 8.71 -69.30 56.54
CA PHE A 30 9.97 -70.03 56.66
C PHE A 30 9.93 -71.13 57.73
N ASP A 31 9.23 -70.91 58.84
CA ASP A 31 9.12 -71.89 59.91
C ASP A 31 8.25 -73.10 59.50
N GLU A 32 7.20 -72.88 58.71
CA GLU A 32 6.37 -73.93 58.11
C GLU A 32 7.19 -74.79 57.14
N LEU A 33 8.00 -74.16 56.28
CA LEU A 33 8.93 -74.89 55.40
C LEU A 33 9.96 -75.69 56.18
N VAL A 34 10.35 -75.27 57.38
CA VAL A 34 11.33 -75.96 58.23
C VAL A 34 10.72 -77.13 59.00
N LYS A 35 9.46 -77.01 59.45
CA LYS A 35 8.80 -77.97 60.34
C LYS A 35 7.94 -78.99 59.60
N ASP A 36 7.29 -78.59 58.52
CA ASP A 36 6.15 -79.33 57.94
C ASP A 36 6.51 -80.01 56.61
N THR A 37 7.80 -80.28 56.37
CA THR A 37 8.31 -80.90 55.12
C THR A 37 9.11 -82.19 55.36
N ASP A 38 8.97 -82.82 56.52
CA ASP A 38 9.61 -84.10 56.91
C ASP A 38 11.12 -84.24 56.56
N GLY A 39 11.87 -83.13 56.64
CA GLY A 39 13.31 -83.10 56.34
C GLY A 39 13.70 -82.85 54.88
N GLU A 40 12.75 -82.83 53.94
CA GLU A 40 12.97 -82.59 52.49
C GLU A 40 13.41 -81.16 52.17
N PHE A 41 13.15 -80.19 53.05
CA PHE A 41 13.77 -78.87 52.96
C PHE A 41 15.21 -78.98 53.46
N ASP A 42 16.19 -79.17 52.58
CA ASP A 42 17.58 -79.43 52.98
C ASP A 42 18.29 -78.21 53.61
N ALA A 43 19.37 -78.45 54.35
CA ALA A 43 20.10 -77.40 55.09
C ALA A 43 20.75 -76.34 54.20
N VAL A 44 21.17 -76.70 52.97
CA VAL A 44 21.80 -75.76 52.02
C VAL A 44 20.72 -74.83 51.46
N LYS A 45 19.57 -75.39 51.05
CA LYS A 45 18.42 -74.61 50.57
C LYS A 45 17.80 -73.77 51.67
N ARG A 46 17.69 -74.27 52.91
CA ARG A 46 17.30 -73.50 54.10
C ARG A 46 18.18 -72.27 54.29
N LYS A 47 19.50 -72.46 54.24
CA LYS A 47 20.47 -71.37 54.40
C LYS A 47 20.31 -70.34 53.27
N LYS A 48 20.16 -70.80 52.02
CA LYS A 48 19.99 -69.92 50.86
C LYS A 48 18.67 -69.14 50.90
N VAL A 49 17.55 -69.79 51.23
CA VAL A 49 16.24 -69.13 51.41
C VAL A 49 16.33 -68.12 52.54
N LYS A 50 16.96 -68.47 53.67
CA LYS A 50 17.14 -67.55 54.80
C LYS A 50 17.98 -66.33 54.42
N GLU A 51 19.12 -66.52 53.75
CA GLU A 51 19.96 -65.43 53.24
C GLU A 51 19.18 -64.51 52.28
N LEU A 52 18.35 -65.08 51.39
CA LEU A 52 17.53 -64.31 50.46
C LEU A 52 16.40 -63.55 51.17
N LEU A 53 15.82 -64.11 52.23
CA LEU A 53 14.83 -63.41 53.06
C LEU A 53 15.47 -62.28 53.88
N ASP A 54 16.67 -62.51 54.40
CA ASP A 54 17.42 -61.52 55.19
C ASP A 54 17.79 -60.29 54.34
N HIS A 55 18.01 -60.45 53.03
CA HIS A 55 18.28 -59.35 52.07
C HIS A 55 17.09 -59.00 51.18
N ALA A 56 15.90 -59.55 51.45
CA ALA A 56 14.73 -59.37 50.57
C ALA A 56 14.28 -57.91 50.48
N ASP A 57 14.36 -57.17 51.57
CA ASP A 57 14.02 -55.74 51.62
C ASP A 57 14.99 -54.90 50.77
N GLU A 58 16.30 -55.17 50.87
CA GLU A 58 17.35 -54.49 50.09
C GLU A 58 17.23 -54.78 48.58
N LEU A 59 17.04 -56.05 48.21
CA LEU A 59 16.85 -56.44 46.81
C LEU A 59 15.56 -55.86 46.21
N ALA A 60 14.48 -55.82 46.99
CA ALA A 60 13.22 -55.21 46.56
C ALA A 60 13.34 -53.70 46.38
N TRP A 61 14.12 -53.03 47.23
CA TRP A 61 14.42 -51.61 47.09
C TRP A 61 15.31 -51.32 45.87
N GLU A 62 16.34 -52.14 45.62
CA GLU A 62 17.20 -52.01 44.43
C GLU A 62 16.37 -52.08 43.14
N ARG A 63 15.33 -52.93 43.10
CA ARG A 63 14.38 -53.01 42.00
C ARG A 63 13.60 -51.70 41.78
N VAL A 64 13.12 -51.06 42.86
CA VAL A 64 12.44 -49.75 42.78
C VAL A 64 13.38 -48.69 42.20
N GLN A 65 14.66 -48.70 42.60
CA GLN A 65 15.65 -47.76 42.09
C GLN A 65 15.97 -48.00 40.60
N ASN A 66 16.05 -49.25 40.17
CA ASN A 66 16.40 -49.62 38.80
C ASN A 66 15.25 -49.41 37.81
N GLU A 67 14.03 -49.81 38.17
CA GLU A 67 12.87 -49.71 37.27
C GLU A 67 12.22 -48.32 37.34
N HIS A 68 12.26 -47.66 38.50
CA HIS A 68 11.77 -46.29 38.70
C HIS A 68 10.33 -46.06 38.19
N THR A 69 9.43 -47.00 38.51
CA THR A 69 8.02 -46.95 38.09
C THR A 69 7.05 -46.85 39.28
N ILE A 70 5.84 -46.37 39.02
CA ILE A 70 4.76 -46.33 40.03
C ILE A 70 4.44 -47.77 40.48
N GLU A 71 4.42 -48.72 39.54
CA GLU A 71 4.09 -50.12 39.78
C GLU A 71 5.08 -50.79 40.73
N THR A 72 6.39 -50.58 40.53
CA THR A 72 7.43 -51.16 41.40
C THR A 72 7.49 -50.50 42.77
N ALA A 73 7.36 -49.18 42.84
CA ALA A 73 7.28 -48.46 44.11
C ALA A 73 6.03 -48.88 44.92
N GLN A 74 4.89 -49.06 44.27
CA GLN A 74 3.66 -49.54 44.90
C GLN A 74 3.80 -50.99 45.38
N TRP A 75 4.36 -51.86 44.54
CA TRP A 75 4.63 -53.26 44.90
C TRP A 75 5.53 -53.38 46.14
N TYR A 76 6.59 -52.57 46.25
CA TYR A 76 7.45 -52.52 47.44
C TYR A 76 6.66 -52.07 48.69
N LEU A 77 5.83 -51.03 48.55
CA LEU A 77 4.99 -50.53 49.64
C LEU A 77 3.93 -51.53 50.11
N ASP A 78 3.48 -52.43 49.25
CA ASP A 78 2.50 -53.46 49.60
C ASP A 78 3.17 -54.71 50.20
N THR A 79 4.34 -55.10 49.67
CA THR A 79 5.06 -56.33 50.07
C THR A 79 5.85 -56.15 51.37
N PHE A 80 6.38 -54.95 51.65
CA PHE A 80 7.20 -54.66 52.84
C PHE A 80 6.54 -53.59 53.71
N PRO A 81 5.47 -53.91 54.46
CA PRO A 81 4.71 -52.96 55.28
C PRO A 81 5.56 -52.27 56.37
N ASN A 82 6.65 -52.91 56.81
CA ASN A 82 7.62 -52.39 57.78
C ASN A 82 9.05 -52.24 57.20
N GLY A 83 9.20 -52.21 55.87
CA GLY A 83 10.52 -52.13 55.21
C GLY A 83 11.27 -50.83 55.50
N ALA A 84 12.60 -50.89 55.43
CA ALA A 84 13.49 -49.78 55.77
C ALA A 84 13.39 -48.58 54.79
N TYR A 85 12.93 -48.81 53.56
CA TYR A 85 12.96 -47.81 52.47
C TYR A 85 11.58 -47.23 52.10
N ARG A 86 10.55 -47.41 52.93
CA ARG A 86 9.17 -47.00 52.61
C ARG A 86 9.01 -45.50 52.37
N SER A 87 9.71 -44.66 53.12
CA SER A 87 9.61 -43.20 52.94
C SER A 87 10.19 -42.78 51.59
N GLN A 88 11.31 -43.40 51.19
CA GLN A 88 11.93 -43.19 49.89
C GLN A 88 11.03 -43.72 48.76
N ALA A 89 10.44 -44.91 48.90
CA ALA A 89 9.52 -45.46 47.91
C ALA A 89 8.27 -44.58 47.71
N ARG A 90 7.70 -44.02 48.79
CA ARG A 90 6.61 -43.03 48.70
C ARG A 90 7.04 -41.76 47.99
N SER A 91 8.25 -41.28 48.26
CA SER A 91 8.80 -40.09 47.61
C SER A 91 8.96 -40.29 46.11
N ILE A 92 9.56 -41.42 45.69
CA ILE A 92 9.72 -41.78 44.27
C ILE A 92 8.36 -41.88 43.58
N LYS A 93 7.40 -42.57 44.21
CA LYS A 93 6.04 -42.70 43.65
C LYS A 93 5.40 -41.32 43.44
N ALA A 94 5.43 -40.45 44.45
CA ALA A 94 4.84 -39.12 44.38
C ALA A 94 5.56 -38.22 43.35
N GLU A 95 6.87 -38.37 43.19
CA GLU A 95 7.65 -37.65 42.18
C GLU A 95 7.25 -38.06 40.76
N ILE A 96 7.13 -39.36 40.49
CA ILE A 96 6.71 -39.88 39.17
C ILE A 96 5.25 -39.48 38.87
N GLU A 97 4.35 -39.59 39.85
CA GLU A 97 2.95 -39.17 39.71
C GLU A 97 2.86 -37.68 39.35
N LYS A 98 3.63 -36.84 40.05
CA LYS A 98 3.70 -35.41 39.76
C LYS A 98 4.27 -35.13 38.37
N GLN A 99 5.33 -35.81 37.95
CA GLN A 99 5.89 -35.66 36.60
C GLN A 99 4.88 -36.01 35.51
N LYS A 100 4.13 -37.11 35.67
CA LYS A 100 3.08 -37.50 34.73
C LYS A 100 1.92 -36.50 34.68
N GLU A 101 1.54 -35.93 35.82
CA GLU A 101 0.52 -34.88 35.90
C GLU A 101 1.00 -33.59 35.21
N ASP A 102 2.23 -33.16 35.49
CA ASP A 102 2.85 -31.99 34.86
C ASP A 102 2.94 -32.16 33.32
N GLU A 103 3.33 -33.35 32.85
CA GLU A 103 3.43 -33.68 31.42
C GLU A 103 2.04 -33.69 30.73
N TYR A 104 1.02 -34.24 31.39
CA TYR A 104 -0.36 -34.24 30.88
C TYR A 104 -0.95 -32.82 30.80
N ILE A 105 -0.72 -32.00 31.83
CA ILE A 105 -1.16 -30.60 31.84
C ILE A 105 -0.45 -29.85 30.71
N GLN A 106 0.87 -30.03 30.55
CA GLN A 106 1.64 -29.35 29.53
C GLN A 106 1.15 -29.70 28.11
N THR A 107 1.01 -30.99 27.80
CA THR A 107 0.47 -31.43 26.49
C THR A 107 -0.93 -30.89 26.22
N THR A 108 -1.81 -30.92 27.22
CA THR A 108 -3.17 -30.35 27.08
C THR A 108 -3.13 -28.83 26.82
N THR A 109 -2.22 -28.10 27.48
CA THR A 109 -2.07 -26.66 27.26
C THR A 109 -1.45 -26.31 25.92
N ASP A 110 -0.50 -27.11 25.42
CA ASP A 110 0.13 -26.92 24.11
C ASP A 110 -0.90 -27.13 22.99
N ASP A 111 -1.72 -28.19 23.09
CA ASP A 111 -2.81 -28.45 22.16
C ASP A 111 -3.84 -27.31 22.15
N ALA A 112 -4.20 -26.80 23.35
CA ALA A 112 -5.09 -25.65 23.47
C ALA A 112 -4.48 -24.39 22.84
N TRP A 113 -3.18 -24.14 23.06
CA TRP A 113 -2.48 -22.98 22.50
C TRP A 113 -2.48 -22.98 20.97
N ILE A 114 -2.30 -24.14 20.33
CA ILE A 114 -2.34 -24.27 18.86
C ILE A 114 -3.67 -23.73 18.30
N LEU A 115 -4.78 -24.00 18.98
CA LEU A 115 -6.13 -23.62 18.56
C LEU A 115 -6.48 -22.16 18.83
N VAL A 116 -5.75 -21.45 19.70
CA VAL A 116 -6.01 -20.04 19.99
C VAL A 116 -5.83 -19.19 18.74
N ASP A 117 -6.83 -18.39 18.41
CA ASP A 117 -6.67 -17.32 17.44
C ASP A 117 -5.78 -16.20 18.03
N LYS A 118 -4.52 -16.18 17.58
CA LYS A 118 -3.49 -15.23 18.04
C LYS A 118 -3.73 -13.79 17.58
N ASN A 119 -4.72 -13.55 16.74
CA ASN A 119 -5.13 -12.22 16.31
C ASN A 119 -6.34 -11.69 17.10
N SER A 120 -6.92 -12.50 17.98
CA SER A 120 -8.05 -12.11 18.83
C SER A 120 -7.57 -11.86 20.25
N SER A 121 -7.63 -10.59 20.67
CA SER A 121 -7.30 -10.22 22.05
C SER A 121 -8.26 -10.89 23.04
N GLU A 122 -9.49 -11.20 22.63
CA GLU A 122 -10.46 -11.95 23.43
C GLU A 122 -10.05 -13.42 23.58
N SER A 123 -9.71 -14.10 22.47
CA SER A 123 -9.27 -15.50 22.49
C SER A 123 -7.98 -15.69 23.29
N LEU A 124 -7.02 -14.77 23.15
CA LEU A 124 -5.78 -14.78 23.93
C LEU A 124 -6.04 -14.56 25.42
N ARG A 125 -6.92 -13.62 25.79
CA ARG A 125 -7.30 -13.39 27.19
C ARG A 125 -8.03 -14.59 27.78
N GLU A 126 -8.88 -15.23 27.00
CA GLU A 126 -9.57 -16.46 27.42
C GLU A 126 -8.59 -17.61 27.65
N PHE A 127 -7.58 -17.77 26.78
CA PHE A 127 -6.49 -18.73 27.00
C PHE A 127 -5.73 -18.45 28.30
N VAL A 128 -5.29 -17.21 28.52
CA VAL A 128 -4.56 -16.82 29.75
C VAL A 128 -5.43 -17.04 31.01
N LYS A 129 -6.74 -16.82 30.90
CA LYS A 129 -7.69 -17.07 32.00
C LYS A 129 -7.86 -18.56 32.30
N ASN A 130 -7.96 -19.40 31.27
CA ASN A 130 -8.21 -20.83 31.41
C ASN A 130 -6.94 -21.61 31.76
N PHE A 131 -5.76 -21.12 31.36
CA PHE A 131 -4.46 -21.77 31.58
C PHE A 131 -3.42 -20.81 32.18
N PRO A 132 -3.64 -20.28 33.40
CA PRO A 132 -2.84 -19.20 33.98
C PRO A 132 -1.38 -19.58 34.29
N ASN A 133 -1.07 -20.88 34.37
CA ASN A 133 0.28 -21.39 34.65
C ASN A 133 0.97 -21.96 33.39
N SER A 134 0.38 -21.80 32.20
CA SER A 134 1.00 -22.29 30.96
C SER A 134 2.25 -21.51 30.61
N ASN A 135 3.22 -22.17 29.99
CA ASN A 135 4.43 -21.55 29.44
C ASN A 135 4.13 -20.53 28.32
N HIS A 136 2.93 -20.60 27.71
CA HIS A 136 2.50 -19.68 26.65
C HIS A 136 1.89 -18.37 27.18
N VAL A 137 1.71 -18.21 28.50
CA VAL A 137 1.09 -17.00 29.08
C VAL A 137 1.92 -15.74 28.80
N GLU A 138 3.25 -15.84 28.82
CA GLU A 138 4.10 -14.69 28.48
C GLU A 138 3.95 -14.28 27.00
N GLU A 139 3.93 -15.26 26.11
CA GLU A 139 3.72 -15.03 24.67
C GLU A 139 2.33 -14.44 24.41
N ALA A 140 1.28 -15.00 25.02
CA ALA A 140 -0.08 -14.50 24.91
C ALA A 140 -0.20 -13.05 25.38
N ASN A 141 0.42 -12.69 26.50
CA ASN A 141 0.42 -11.32 27.00
C ASN A 141 1.22 -10.35 26.10
N LYS A 142 2.32 -10.80 25.49
CA LYS A 142 3.03 -10.01 24.47
C LYS A 142 2.14 -9.72 23.26
N LEU A 143 1.45 -10.74 22.75
CA LEU A 143 0.50 -10.58 21.64
C LEU A 143 -0.67 -9.67 22.01
N ILE A 144 -1.25 -9.81 23.21
CA ILE A 144 -2.32 -8.92 23.71
C ILE A 144 -1.83 -7.47 23.75
N ASN A 145 -0.64 -7.22 24.31
CA ASN A 145 -0.08 -5.87 24.39
C ASN A 145 0.22 -5.29 23.00
N GLN A 146 0.69 -6.12 22.07
CA GLN A 146 0.93 -5.70 20.69
C GLN A 146 -0.37 -5.29 20.00
N LEU A 147 -1.43 -6.12 20.10
CA LEU A 147 -2.75 -5.80 19.55
C LEU A 147 -3.34 -4.51 20.17
N LEU A 148 -3.19 -4.34 21.49
CA LEU A 148 -3.59 -3.10 22.18
C LEU A 148 -2.78 -1.89 21.73
N TYR A 149 -1.48 -2.04 21.53
CA TYR A 149 -0.62 -0.96 21.06
C TYR A 149 -1.00 -0.54 19.63
N ASP A 150 -1.22 -1.51 18.75
CA ASP A 150 -1.67 -1.28 17.37
C ASP A 150 -3.05 -0.59 17.37
N GLU A 151 -3.97 -0.99 18.25
CA GLU A 151 -5.27 -0.33 18.45
C GLU A 151 -5.11 1.13 18.93
N ILE A 152 -4.28 1.37 19.96
CA ILE A 152 -4.03 2.71 20.51
C ILE A 152 -3.37 3.63 19.47
N MET A 153 -2.43 3.10 18.70
CA MET A 153 -1.73 3.84 17.64
C MET A 153 -2.56 3.97 16.36
N GLY A 154 -3.76 3.36 16.32
CA GLY A 154 -4.67 3.41 15.19
C GLY A 154 -4.16 2.68 13.96
N VAL A 155 -3.28 1.69 14.10
CA VAL A 155 -2.68 0.92 12.99
C VAL A 155 -3.78 0.13 12.29
N ASN A 156 -4.19 0.60 11.11
CA ASN A 156 -5.25 -0.01 10.32
C ASN A 156 -5.02 0.24 8.81
N ALA A 157 -5.98 -0.16 7.98
CA ALA A 157 -5.85 0.00 6.53
C ALA A 157 -5.77 1.48 6.09
N ASP A 158 -6.42 2.40 6.81
CA ASP A 158 -6.34 3.84 6.52
C ASP A 158 -4.97 4.44 6.88
N THR A 159 -4.33 3.97 7.95
CA THR A 159 -2.95 4.39 8.27
C THR A 159 -1.95 3.83 7.25
N LEU A 160 -2.15 2.61 6.74
CA LEU A 160 -1.34 2.07 5.65
C LEU A 160 -1.49 2.93 4.39
N VAL A 161 -2.72 3.27 3.98
CA VAL A 161 -2.97 4.18 2.84
C VAL A 161 -2.28 5.53 3.04
N SER A 162 -2.34 6.08 4.25
CA SER A 162 -1.64 7.33 4.59
C SER A 162 -0.11 7.20 4.43
N GLN A 163 0.48 6.09 4.87
CA GLN A 163 1.91 5.81 4.69
C GLN A 163 2.29 5.67 3.21
N ILE A 164 1.47 4.97 2.42
CA ILE A 164 1.65 4.83 0.96
C ILE A 164 1.71 6.22 0.29
N HIS A 165 0.76 7.10 0.61
CA HIS A 165 0.73 8.45 0.05
C HIS A 165 1.95 9.29 0.48
N ASN A 166 2.44 9.12 1.71
CA ASN A 166 3.65 9.80 2.15
C ASN A 166 4.88 9.37 1.32
N PHE A 167 5.07 8.06 1.09
CA PHE A 167 6.15 7.58 0.22
C PHE A 167 6.02 8.10 -1.22
N GLN A 168 4.81 8.09 -1.78
CA GLN A 168 4.56 8.58 -3.14
C GLN A 168 4.92 10.06 -3.30
N THR A 169 4.66 10.87 -2.28
CA THR A 169 4.87 12.33 -2.30
C THR A 169 6.25 12.79 -1.86
N ASP A 170 7.08 11.91 -1.29
CA ASP A 170 8.45 12.25 -0.88
C ASP A 170 9.34 12.53 -2.10
N LYS A 171 9.95 13.71 -2.16
CA LYS A 171 10.81 14.12 -3.29
C LYS A 171 12.24 13.60 -3.16
N ASN A 172 12.64 13.15 -1.97
CA ASN A 172 13.99 12.67 -1.69
C ASN A 172 14.18 11.21 -2.11
N LEU A 173 13.09 10.50 -2.43
CA LEU A 173 13.11 9.10 -2.83
C LEU A 173 13.04 8.96 -4.35
N THR A 174 13.87 8.08 -4.91
CA THR A 174 13.72 7.63 -6.30
C THR A 174 12.44 6.80 -6.47
N ILE A 175 11.96 6.62 -7.70
CA ILE A 175 10.78 5.79 -7.99
C ILE A 175 10.95 4.37 -7.42
N GLU A 176 12.13 3.78 -7.61
CA GLU A 176 12.44 2.44 -7.09
C GLU A 176 12.40 2.38 -5.56
N GLN A 177 12.96 3.40 -4.87
CA GLN A 177 12.90 3.49 -3.41
C GLN A 177 11.47 3.64 -2.90
N LYS A 178 10.64 4.45 -3.58
CA LYS A 178 9.22 4.59 -3.25
C LYS A 178 8.50 3.27 -3.37
N ASP A 179 8.66 2.59 -4.51
CA ASP A 179 8.03 1.30 -4.76
C ASP A 179 8.46 0.25 -3.73
N ASN A 180 9.75 0.18 -3.37
CA ASN A 180 10.26 -0.71 -2.33
C ASN A 180 9.62 -0.42 -0.96
N ASN A 181 9.66 0.84 -0.51
CA ASN A 181 9.10 1.23 0.79
C ASN A 181 7.60 0.95 0.89
N ILE A 182 6.86 1.15 -0.20
CA ILE A 182 5.43 0.85 -0.28
C ILE A 182 5.19 -0.66 -0.15
N ILE A 183 5.96 -1.49 -0.86
CA ILE A 183 5.83 -2.95 -0.79
C ILE A 183 6.17 -3.44 0.61
N ASP A 184 7.29 -2.99 1.18
CA ASP A 184 7.71 -3.37 2.53
C ASP A 184 6.65 -2.99 3.56
N ALA A 185 6.05 -1.80 3.47
CA ALA A 185 4.96 -1.39 4.35
C ALA A 185 3.72 -2.28 4.20
N ILE A 186 3.32 -2.63 2.97
CA ILE A 186 2.18 -3.52 2.74
C ILE A 186 2.47 -4.92 3.28
N GLU A 187 3.68 -5.44 3.05
CA GLU A 187 4.14 -6.72 3.57
C GLU A 187 4.11 -6.74 5.10
N ASP A 188 4.68 -5.73 5.76
CA ASP A 188 4.70 -5.62 7.21
C ASP A 188 3.29 -5.56 7.80
N TYR A 189 2.37 -4.86 7.14
CA TYR A 189 0.99 -4.75 7.60
C TYR A 189 0.22 -6.07 7.45
N ILE A 190 0.38 -6.78 6.34
CA ILE A 190 -0.34 -8.03 6.09
C ILE A 190 0.31 -9.21 6.82
N LYS A 191 1.63 -9.42 6.68
CA LYS A 191 2.35 -10.52 7.32
C LYS A 191 2.49 -10.34 8.83
N GLY A 192 2.52 -9.10 9.30
CA GLY A 192 2.47 -8.77 10.72
C GLY A 192 1.08 -8.85 11.34
N ASN A 193 0.06 -9.29 10.59
CA ASN A 193 -1.35 -9.38 11.00
C ASN A 193 -1.95 -8.05 11.53
N LYS A 194 -1.38 -6.91 11.13
CA LYS A 194 -1.91 -5.57 11.48
C LYS A 194 -3.20 -5.27 10.73
N ILE A 195 -3.34 -5.81 9.52
CA ILE A 195 -4.57 -5.81 8.74
C ILE A 195 -4.71 -7.16 8.03
N THR A 196 -5.94 -7.53 7.68
CA THR A 196 -6.14 -8.67 6.79
C THR A 196 -5.83 -8.28 5.34
N LYS A 197 -5.51 -9.26 4.52
CA LYS A 197 -5.43 -9.08 3.05
C LYS A 197 -6.73 -8.47 2.50
N ASN A 198 -7.89 -8.85 3.04
CA ASN A 198 -9.18 -8.32 2.58
C ASN A 198 -9.34 -6.83 2.90
N ASP A 199 -8.90 -6.37 4.07
CA ASP A 199 -8.95 -4.94 4.43
C ASP A 199 -8.14 -4.11 3.43
N PHE A 200 -6.97 -4.61 3.02
CA PHE A 200 -6.17 -3.99 1.99
C PHE A 200 -6.85 -4.02 0.60
N LEU A 201 -7.45 -5.14 0.22
CA LEU A 201 -8.19 -5.26 -1.04
C LEU A 201 -9.41 -4.30 -1.10
N VAL A 202 -10.07 -4.04 0.03
CA VAL A 202 -11.14 -3.03 0.11
C VAL A 202 -10.57 -1.64 -0.21
N LYS A 203 -9.41 -1.27 0.35
CA LYS A 203 -8.76 0.02 0.02
C LYS A 203 -8.34 0.11 -1.45
N LEU A 204 -7.89 -1.00 -2.04
CA LEU A 204 -7.63 -1.06 -3.48
C LEU A 204 -8.91 -0.94 -4.31
N SER A 205 -10.04 -1.47 -3.83
CA SER A 205 -11.35 -1.31 -4.47
C SER A 205 -11.83 0.14 -4.42
N ASP A 206 -11.57 0.84 -3.31
CA ASP A 206 -11.94 2.24 -3.13
C ASP A 206 -11.14 3.17 -4.06
N ASP A 207 -9.88 2.82 -4.34
CA ASP A 207 -9.03 3.52 -5.31
C ASP A 207 -8.13 2.55 -6.09
N HIS A 208 -8.58 2.15 -7.28
CA HIS A 208 -7.77 1.32 -8.21
C HIS A 208 -6.45 1.98 -8.62
N ASN A 209 -6.29 3.27 -8.32
CA ASN A 209 -5.11 4.07 -8.58
C ASN A 209 -4.22 4.26 -7.33
N LEU A 210 -4.48 3.56 -6.23
CA LEU A 210 -3.71 3.64 -4.99
C LEU A 210 -2.23 3.27 -5.18
N LEU A 211 -1.94 2.32 -6.07
CA LEU A 211 -0.59 1.77 -6.29
C LEU A 211 -0.16 1.86 -7.74
N SER A 212 1.16 1.95 -7.98
CA SER A 212 1.72 1.85 -9.31
C SER A 212 1.61 0.42 -9.87
N SER A 213 1.61 0.29 -11.20
CA SER A 213 1.61 -1.03 -11.86
C SER A 213 2.86 -1.85 -11.51
N GLY A 214 3.98 -1.18 -11.25
CA GLY A 214 5.22 -1.79 -10.76
C GLY A 214 5.03 -2.43 -9.40
N VAL A 215 4.45 -1.70 -8.44
CA VAL A 215 4.13 -2.21 -7.10
C VAL A 215 3.15 -3.38 -7.18
N VAL A 216 2.03 -3.22 -7.88
CA VAL A 216 1.01 -4.27 -8.00
C VAL A 216 1.58 -5.55 -8.60
N LYS A 217 2.38 -5.43 -9.67
CA LYS A 217 3.05 -6.58 -10.31
C LYS A 217 3.99 -7.30 -9.34
N ARG A 218 4.74 -6.56 -8.51
CA ARG A 218 5.65 -7.14 -7.51
C ARG A 218 4.90 -7.83 -6.37
N LEU A 219 3.84 -7.22 -5.85
CA LEU A 219 2.97 -7.84 -4.84
C LEU A 219 2.36 -9.16 -5.33
N ILE A 220 1.99 -9.25 -6.62
CA ILE A 220 1.54 -10.50 -7.24
C ILE A 220 2.67 -11.53 -7.31
N ASN A 221 3.86 -11.12 -7.78
CA ASN A 221 5.00 -12.02 -7.89
C ASN A 221 5.45 -12.58 -6.52
N GLN A 222 5.25 -11.82 -5.45
CA GLN A 222 5.53 -12.24 -4.06
C GLN A 222 4.40 -13.05 -3.42
N GLY A 223 3.25 -13.19 -4.10
CA GLY A 223 2.09 -13.94 -3.60
C GLY A 223 1.28 -13.24 -2.51
N ILE A 224 1.51 -11.94 -2.29
CA ILE A 224 0.78 -11.14 -1.27
C ILE A 224 -0.66 -10.90 -1.74
N ILE A 225 -0.81 -10.53 -3.01
CA ILE A 225 -2.09 -10.48 -3.70
C ILE A 225 -2.04 -11.40 -4.92
N LEU A 226 -3.20 -11.79 -5.44
CA LEU A 226 -3.36 -12.66 -6.59
C LEU A 226 -3.99 -11.89 -7.75
N THR A 227 -3.70 -12.32 -8.98
CA THR A 227 -4.37 -11.76 -10.17
C THR A 227 -5.89 -11.94 -10.10
N SER A 228 -6.38 -13.02 -9.47
CA SER A 228 -7.80 -13.24 -9.23
C SER A 228 -8.42 -12.18 -8.31
N ASP A 229 -7.66 -11.64 -7.36
CA ASP A 229 -8.15 -10.60 -6.46
C ASP A 229 -8.48 -9.35 -7.27
N LEU A 230 -7.57 -8.93 -8.18
CA LEU A 230 -7.79 -7.77 -9.05
C LEU A 230 -9.03 -7.94 -9.94
N LEU A 231 -9.27 -9.15 -10.47
CA LEU A 231 -10.47 -9.44 -11.27
C LEU A 231 -11.75 -9.36 -10.42
N ASN A 232 -11.70 -9.84 -9.17
CA ASN A 232 -12.83 -9.78 -8.25
C ASN A 232 -13.15 -8.34 -7.80
N LEU A 233 -12.14 -7.45 -7.78
CA LEU A 233 -12.33 -6.01 -7.58
C LEU A 233 -12.99 -5.32 -8.79
N GLY A 234 -13.19 -6.02 -9.90
CA GLY A 234 -13.78 -5.46 -11.12
C GLY A 234 -12.78 -4.75 -12.02
N ILE A 235 -11.47 -4.86 -11.77
CA ILE A 235 -10.44 -4.28 -12.64
C ILE A 235 -10.47 -5.01 -13.99
N GLU A 236 -10.59 -4.24 -15.08
CA GLU A 236 -10.68 -4.82 -16.43
C GLU A 236 -9.42 -5.63 -16.78
N LYS A 237 -9.62 -6.81 -17.39
CA LYS A 237 -8.53 -7.69 -17.84
C LYS A 237 -7.49 -6.97 -18.70
N ALA A 238 -7.92 -5.98 -19.48
CA ALA A 238 -7.04 -5.24 -20.37
C ALA A 238 -6.01 -4.37 -19.59
N PHE A 239 -6.35 -3.82 -18.42
CA PHE A 239 -5.38 -3.14 -17.55
C PHE A 239 -4.33 -4.12 -17.01
N ILE A 240 -4.78 -5.28 -16.52
CA ILE A 240 -3.91 -6.33 -15.99
C ILE A 240 -2.95 -6.83 -17.08
N GLN A 241 -3.45 -7.06 -18.30
CA GLN A 241 -2.62 -7.47 -19.44
C GLN A 241 -1.53 -6.44 -19.75
N ARG A 242 -1.85 -5.14 -19.71
CA ARG A 242 -0.91 -4.04 -19.98
C ARG A 242 0.21 -3.98 -18.93
N MET A 243 -0.14 -4.11 -17.65
CA MET A 243 0.82 -4.21 -16.54
C MET A 243 1.84 -5.34 -16.75
N PHE A 244 1.39 -6.52 -17.17
CA PHE A 244 2.30 -7.66 -17.36
C PHE A 244 3.17 -7.54 -18.61
N LYS A 245 2.68 -6.89 -19.68
CA LYS A 245 3.48 -6.59 -20.88
C LYS A 245 4.68 -5.69 -20.59
N GLY A 246 4.59 -4.87 -19.53
CA GLY A 246 5.69 -4.00 -19.12
C GLY A 246 5.78 -2.70 -19.94
N ASP A 247 4.65 -2.20 -20.44
CA ASP A 247 4.57 -0.91 -21.09
C ASP A 247 5.02 0.18 -20.09
N SER A 248 6.17 0.80 -20.34
CA SER A 248 6.68 1.88 -19.50
C SER A 248 6.10 3.23 -19.92
N ALA A 249 6.10 4.19 -19.00
CA ALA A 249 5.71 5.55 -19.31
C ALA A 249 6.65 6.17 -20.34
N ILE A 250 6.11 7.12 -21.10
CA ILE A 250 6.83 7.82 -22.16
C ILE A 250 7.71 8.89 -21.51
N THR A 251 9.03 8.78 -21.70
CA THR A 251 9.97 9.83 -21.26
C THR A 251 10.15 10.88 -22.36
N PHE A 252 10.42 12.11 -21.93
CA PHE A 252 10.61 13.26 -22.81
C PHE A 252 12.01 13.85 -22.66
N ARG A 253 12.51 14.43 -23.74
CA ARG A 253 13.72 15.23 -23.68
C ARG A 253 13.37 16.61 -23.15
N THR A 254 14.23 17.16 -22.31
CA THR A 254 14.18 18.58 -21.95
C THR A 254 14.32 19.42 -23.23
N PRO A 255 13.44 20.39 -23.46
CA PRO A 255 13.54 21.26 -24.63
C PRO A 255 14.72 22.24 -24.46
N GLU A 256 15.12 22.90 -25.54
CA GLU A 256 15.99 24.08 -25.44
C GLU A 256 15.27 25.20 -24.65
N LYS A 257 15.98 26.25 -24.23
CA LYS A 257 15.32 27.36 -23.53
C LYS A 257 14.44 28.15 -24.49
N LEU A 258 13.22 28.49 -24.03
CA LEU A 258 12.28 29.28 -24.82
C LEU A 258 12.56 30.77 -24.61
N ASP A 259 12.85 31.49 -25.70
CA ASP A 259 13.11 32.93 -25.65
C ASP A 259 11.87 33.77 -25.99
N ARG A 260 11.07 33.32 -26.97
CA ARG A 260 9.84 33.97 -27.42
C ARG A 260 8.93 33.01 -28.20
N ILE A 261 7.66 33.38 -28.36
CA ILE A 261 6.72 32.68 -29.26
C ILE A 261 6.83 33.26 -30.67
N HIS A 262 7.21 32.43 -31.63
CA HIS A 262 7.45 32.86 -33.02
C HIS A 262 6.19 32.78 -33.90
N LYS A 263 5.28 31.85 -33.61
CA LYS A 263 4.08 31.61 -34.40
C LYS A 263 3.03 32.67 -34.10
N GLN A 264 2.59 33.42 -35.10
CA GLN A 264 1.44 34.30 -34.96
C GLN A 264 0.16 33.46 -34.82
N SER A 265 -0.44 33.45 -33.62
CA SER A 265 -1.44 32.47 -33.22
C SER A 265 -2.29 32.94 -32.03
N THR A 266 -3.25 32.11 -31.63
CA THR A 266 -3.82 32.17 -30.28
C THR A 266 -2.96 31.31 -29.35
N GLU A 267 -2.41 31.91 -28.30
CA GLU A 267 -1.56 31.23 -27.32
C GLU A 267 -2.40 30.70 -26.15
N ILE A 268 -2.15 29.47 -25.71
CA ILE A 268 -2.87 28.83 -24.60
C ILE A 268 -1.86 28.31 -23.59
N TYR A 269 -1.84 28.93 -22.41
CA TYR A 269 -0.89 28.61 -21.34
C TYR A 269 -1.55 27.74 -20.28
N PHE A 270 -0.95 26.58 -19.98
CA PHE A 270 -1.41 25.67 -18.94
C PHE A 270 -0.61 25.86 -17.65
N TRP A 271 -1.24 26.50 -16.66
CA TRP A 271 -0.69 26.77 -15.33
C TRP A 271 -1.13 25.71 -14.34
N GLY A 272 -0.35 25.51 -13.27
CA GLY A 272 -0.79 24.68 -12.15
C GLY A 272 0.39 24.02 -11.45
N ILE A 273 0.17 23.61 -10.21
CA ILE A 273 1.18 22.98 -9.36
C ILE A 273 1.61 21.58 -9.85
N PRO A 274 2.68 20.97 -9.28
CA PRO A 274 3.09 19.62 -9.67
C PRO A 274 1.99 18.59 -9.41
N SER A 275 1.89 17.59 -10.29
CA SER A 275 0.89 16.51 -10.25
C SER A 275 -0.57 16.91 -10.45
N SER A 276 -0.88 18.17 -10.82
CA SER A 276 -2.27 18.60 -11.06
C SER A 276 -2.92 18.05 -12.33
N GLY A 277 -2.21 17.23 -13.13
CA GLY A 277 -2.74 16.61 -14.34
C GLY A 277 -2.65 17.45 -15.62
N LYS A 278 -1.87 18.55 -15.62
CA LYS A 278 -1.66 19.44 -16.79
C LYS A 278 -1.29 18.70 -18.07
N SER A 279 -0.17 17.98 -18.04
CA SER A 279 0.42 17.33 -19.21
C SER A 279 -0.51 16.24 -19.76
N CYS A 280 -1.17 15.48 -18.89
CA CYS A 280 -2.15 14.49 -19.31
C CYS A 280 -3.40 15.13 -19.91
N ALA A 281 -3.92 16.22 -19.31
CA ALA A 281 -5.05 16.96 -19.85
C ALA A 281 -4.72 17.55 -21.24
N LEU A 282 -3.53 18.12 -21.39
CA LEU A 282 -3.04 18.63 -22.67
C LEU A 282 -2.85 17.51 -23.69
N GLY A 283 -2.28 16.38 -23.30
CA GLY A 283 -2.19 15.18 -24.15
C GLY A 283 -3.55 14.74 -24.66
N ALA A 284 -4.55 14.64 -23.79
CA ALA A 284 -5.92 14.31 -24.17
C ALA A 284 -6.54 15.32 -25.14
N ILE A 285 -6.32 16.62 -24.92
CA ILE A 285 -6.79 17.70 -25.81
C ILE A 285 -6.13 17.56 -27.19
N LEU A 286 -4.82 17.35 -27.25
CA LEU A 286 -4.08 17.22 -28.50
C LEU A 286 -4.44 15.94 -29.27
N SER A 287 -4.59 14.80 -28.58
CA SER A 287 -5.07 13.56 -29.20
C SER A 287 -6.45 13.73 -29.82
N VAL A 288 -7.38 14.39 -29.12
CA VAL A 288 -8.72 14.67 -29.67
C VAL A 288 -8.66 15.67 -30.82
N ALA A 289 -7.85 16.72 -30.71
CA ALA A 289 -7.69 17.71 -31.77
C ALA A 289 -7.15 17.09 -33.07
N ALA A 290 -6.21 16.15 -32.96
CA ALA A 290 -5.63 15.43 -34.10
C ALA A 290 -6.53 14.31 -34.65
N SER A 291 -7.52 13.84 -33.89
CA SER A 291 -8.36 12.68 -34.25
C SER A 291 -9.27 12.87 -35.48
N GLY A 292 -9.46 14.11 -35.95
CA GLY A 292 -10.39 14.44 -37.04
C GLY A 292 -11.87 14.48 -36.64
N ARG A 293 -12.22 14.24 -35.36
CA ARG A 293 -13.62 14.19 -34.88
C ARG A 293 -14.23 15.57 -34.64
N ILE A 294 -13.49 16.44 -33.96
CA ILE A 294 -13.92 17.79 -33.58
C ILE A 294 -13.39 18.81 -34.58
N ALA A 295 -12.06 18.99 -34.62
CA ALA A 295 -11.40 19.63 -35.74
C ALA A 295 -11.36 18.65 -36.92
N LYS A 296 -11.51 19.17 -38.14
CA LYS A 296 -11.41 18.39 -39.37
C LYS A 296 -9.99 17.87 -39.59
N SER A 297 -8.98 18.67 -39.24
CA SER A 297 -7.57 18.28 -39.27
C SER A 297 -6.74 19.15 -38.34
N MET A 298 -5.57 18.65 -37.98
CA MET A 298 -4.53 19.35 -37.24
C MET A 298 -3.24 19.30 -38.07
N ASP A 299 -2.54 20.43 -38.19
CA ASP A 299 -1.25 20.54 -38.86
C ASP A 299 -0.18 21.02 -37.85
N PRO A 300 0.62 20.10 -37.27
CA PRO A 300 1.68 20.43 -36.33
C PRO A 300 2.79 21.31 -36.94
N ASP A 301 3.19 22.35 -36.24
CA ASP A 301 4.27 23.25 -36.68
C ASP A 301 5.65 22.63 -36.39
N THR A 302 6.36 22.21 -37.44
CA THR A 302 7.68 21.58 -37.32
C THR A 302 8.77 22.53 -36.81
N SER A 303 8.50 23.84 -36.78
CA SER A 303 9.42 24.84 -36.22
C SER A 303 9.28 25.05 -34.72
N SER A 304 8.23 24.49 -34.10
CA SER A 304 8.03 24.60 -32.67
C SER A 304 9.09 23.83 -31.88
N GLN A 305 9.57 24.47 -30.81
CA GLN A 305 10.55 23.89 -29.89
C GLN A 305 10.07 22.56 -29.32
N GLY A 306 8.78 22.47 -28.99
CA GLY A 306 8.12 21.29 -28.45
C GLY A 306 7.57 20.34 -29.50
N TYR A 307 7.95 20.42 -30.79
CA TYR A 307 7.37 19.55 -31.84
C TYR A 307 7.42 18.04 -31.51
N GLY A 308 8.57 17.56 -31.02
CA GLY A 308 8.74 16.16 -30.62
C GLY A 308 7.90 15.77 -29.40
N TYR A 309 7.68 16.71 -28.47
CA TYR A 309 6.79 16.53 -27.32
C TYR A 309 5.34 16.46 -27.78
N MET A 310 4.89 17.44 -28.57
CA MET A 310 3.55 17.50 -29.16
C MET A 310 3.20 16.24 -29.93
N THR A 311 4.11 15.72 -30.77
CA THR A 311 3.85 14.53 -31.59
C THR A 311 3.58 13.30 -30.72
N LYS A 312 4.31 13.15 -29.62
CA LYS A 312 4.08 12.07 -28.63
C LYS A 312 2.76 12.27 -27.87
N LEU A 313 2.42 13.52 -27.54
CA LEU A 313 1.15 13.85 -26.88
C LEU A 313 -0.05 13.56 -27.77
N ILE A 314 0.04 13.82 -29.08
CA ILE A 314 -1.02 13.54 -30.06
C ILE A 314 -1.36 12.04 -30.07
N ASP A 315 -0.36 11.17 -30.04
CA ASP A 315 -0.54 9.71 -30.12
C ASP A 315 -0.84 9.05 -28.75
N LEU A 316 -0.93 9.85 -27.69
CA LEU A 316 -0.98 9.33 -26.32
C LEU A 316 -2.31 8.62 -26.00
N PHE A 317 -3.42 9.16 -26.50
CA PHE A 317 -4.75 8.69 -26.14
C PHE A 317 -5.63 8.38 -27.36
N GLN A 318 -6.24 7.20 -27.32
CA GLN A 318 -7.25 6.79 -28.29
C GLN A 318 -8.55 6.45 -27.56
N ASN A 319 -9.66 7.01 -28.02
CA ASN A 319 -10.95 6.93 -27.32
C ASN A 319 -11.42 5.48 -27.13
N GLY A 320 -11.70 5.10 -25.88
CA GLY A 320 -12.13 3.76 -25.48
C GLY A 320 -10.98 2.76 -25.32
N GLU A 321 -9.76 3.12 -25.71
CA GLU A 321 -8.57 2.29 -25.53
C GLU A 321 -7.85 2.62 -24.23
N ILE A 322 -7.13 1.63 -23.72
CA ILE A 322 -6.27 1.79 -22.55
C ILE A 322 -4.92 2.31 -23.04
N GLY A 323 -4.56 3.53 -22.70
CA GLY A 323 -3.23 4.12 -22.94
C GLY A 323 -2.36 4.13 -21.69
N THR A 324 -1.09 4.47 -21.86
CA THR A 324 -0.16 4.72 -20.75
C THR A 324 -0.15 6.20 -20.42
N LEU A 325 -0.23 6.56 -19.14
CA LEU A 325 -0.11 7.93 -18.66
C LEU A 325 1.33 8.43 -18.76
N LEU A 326 1.48 9.74 -18.84
CA LEU A 326 2.79 10.39 -18.83
C LEU A 326 3.43 10.33 -17.45
N GLU A 327 4.75 10.19 -17.42
CA GLU A 327 5.53 10.61 -16.27
C GLU A 327 5.48 12.14 -16.11
N GLY A 328 5.76 12.63 -14.91
CA GLY A 328 5.75 14.07 -14.63
C GLY A 328 6.66 14.85 -15.58
N THR A 329 6.19 16.04 -16.01
CA THR A 329 7.01 16.98 -16.79
C THR A 329 8.30 17.31 -16.02
N PRO A 330 9.47 17.39 -16.68
CA PRO A 330 10.70 17.79 -16.00
C PRO A 330 10.55 19.14 -15.31
N VAL A 331 11.28 19.30 -14.21
CA VAL A 331 11.12 20.37 -13.21
C VAL A 331 11.43 21.76 -13.76
N ASP A 332 11.99 21.90 -14.96
CA ASP A 332 12.51 23.15 -15.54
C ASP A 332 12.00 23.44 -16.97
N SER A 333 11.00 22.70 -17.45
CA SER A 333 10.65 22.69 -18.87
C SER A 333 9.45 23.57 -19.22
N PHE A 334 9.60 24.38 -20.28
CA PHE A 334 8.51 25.02 -21.02
C PHE A 334 8.44 24.38 -22.40
N TYR A 335 7.30 23.78 -22.75
CA TYR A 335 7.12 23.19 -24.08
C TYR A 335 6.18 24.07 -24.91
N GLU A 336 6.76 24.77 -25.89
CA GLU A 336 6.01 25.51 -26.91
C GLU A 336 5.56 24.58 -28.04
N MET A 337 4.25 24.53 -28.31
CA MET A 337 3.64 23.59 -29.26
C MET A 337 2.69 24.33 -30.20
N GLY A 338 3.20 24.78 -31.34
CA GLY A 338 2.45 25.42 -32.41
C GLY A 338 1.80 24.41 -33.35
N PHE A 339 0.57 24.70 -33.78
CA PHE A 339 -0.16 23.91 -34.77
C PHE A 339 -1.34 24.71 -35.35
N ASP A 340 -1.85 24.29 -36.50
CA ASP A 340 -3.06 24.85 -37.09
C ASP A 340 -4.20 23.83 -36.99
N LEU A 341 -5.36 24.24 -36.47
CA LEU A 341 -6.59 23.45 -36.55
C LEU A 341 -7.46 23.93 -37.71
N VAL A 342 -8.04 22.99 -38.44
CA VAL A 342 -9.06 23.28 -39.45
C VAL A 342 -10.42 22.89 -38.89
N ASP A 343 -11.34 23.83 -38.81
CA ASP A 343 -12.71 23.53 -38.34
C ASP A 343 -13.57 22.88 -39.45
N LYS A 344 -14.83 22.56 -39.12
CA LYS A 344 -15.79 21.95 -40.08
C LYS A 344 -16.21 22.92 -41.19
N GLU A 345 -16.01 24.22 -41.01
CA GLU A 345 -16.28 25.28 -41.98
C GLU A 345 -15.06 25.59 -42.87
N ASN A 346 -13.95 24.84 -42.70
CA ASN A 346 -12.65 25.06 -43.35
C ASN A 346 -11.99 26.41 -43.00
N ARG A 347 -12.27 26.94 -41.81
CA ARG A 347 -11.48 28.02 -41.22
C ARG A 347 -10.25 27.44 -40.55
N ILE A 348 -9.17 28.19 -40.61
CA ILE A 348 -7.87 27.84 -40.03
C ILE A 348 -7.72 28.63 -38.73
N HIS A 349 -7.41 27.90 -37.66
CA HIS A 349 -7.17 28.40 -36.31
C HIS A 349 -5.70 28.11 -35.95
N PRO A 350 -4.78 29.07 -36.07
CA PRO A 350 -3.42 28.90 -35.60
C PRO A 350 -3.38 28.98 -34.08
N ILE A 351 -2.84 27.95 -33.44
CA ILE A 351 -2.76 27.81 -31.99
C ILE A 351 -1.31 27.55 -31.59
N THR A 352 -0.90 28.08 -30.45
CA THR A 352 0.30 27.64 -29.74
C THR A 352 -0.08 27.28 -28.32
N CYS A 353 0.07 26.01 -27.93
CA CYS A 353 -0.06 25.59 -26.54
C CYS A 353 1.28 25.66 -25.83
N ILE A 354 1.28 26.10 -24.57
CA ILE A 354 2.46 26.15 -23.70
C ILE A 354 2.19 25.29 -22.47
N ASP A 355 2.93 24.19 -22.36
CA ASP A 355 2.97 23.37 -21.14
C ASP A 355 4.08 23.88 -20.23
N MET A 356 3.71 24.31 -19.02
CA MET A 356 4.65 24.88 -18.05
C MET A 356 4.90 23.91 -16.90
N ALA A 357 6.15 23.82 -16.47
CA ALA A 357 6.54 23.06 -15.29
C ALA A 357 5.68 23.43 -14.06
N GLY A 358 5.36 22.42 -13.25
CA GLY A 358 4.44 22.60 -12.13
C GLY A 358 5.01 23.48 -11.01
N GLU A 359 6.33 23.56 -10.95
CA GLU A 359 7.09 24.28 -9.94
C GLU A 359 7.03 25.80 -10.14
N LEU A 360 6.54 26.29 -11.28
CA LEU A 360 6.47 27.72 -11.58
C LEU A 360 5.65 28.51 -10.54
N MET A 361 4.52 27.94 -10.12
CA MET A 361 3.68 28.55 -9.07
C MET A 361 4.42 28.68 -7.73
N ARG A 362 5.30 27.72 -7.42
CA ARG A 362 6.14 27.76 -6.22
C ARG A 362 7.24 28.80 -6.36
N CYS A 363 7.86 28.92 -7.53
CA CYS A 363 8.86 29.94 -7.82
C CYS A 363 8.29 31.35 -7.66
N MET A 364 7.10 31.61 -8.22
CA MET A 364 6.39 32.89 -8.06
C MET A 364 6.10 33.23 -6.60
N TYR A 365 5.69 32.24 -5.80
CA TYR A 365 5.49 32.43 -4.37
C TYR A 365 6.80 32.76 -3.65
N LYS A 366 7.88 32.00 -3.92
CA LYS A 366 9.19 32.19 -3.29
C LYS A 366 9.74 33.59 -3.58
N GLU A 367 9.62 34.05 -4.82
CA GLU A 367 10.02 35.39 -5.24
C GLU A 367 9.26 36.47 -4.43
N ASN A 368 7.94 36.34 -4.32
CA ASN A 368 7.13 37.27 -3.51
C ASN A 368 7.46 37.23 -2.02
N ALA A 369 7.84 36.06 -1.50
CA ALA A 369 8.18 35.86 -0.09
C ALA A 369 9.63 36.27 0.25
N GLY A 370 10.50 36.45 -0.76
CA GLY A 370 11.94 36.59 -0.56
C GLY A 370 12.62 35.30 -0.09
N ASP A 371 12.02 34.14 -0.38
CA ASP A 371 12.55 32.83 0.01
C ASP A 371 13.72 32.42 -0.90
N PRO A 372 14.69 31.61 -0.40
CA PRO A 372 15.75 31.06 -1.22
C PRO A 372 15.22 30.20 -2.38
N MET A 373 15.76 30.44 -3.58
CA MET A 373 15.47 29.68 -4.80
C MET A 373 16.70 28.88 -5.24
N SER A 374 16.49 27.68 -5.79
CA SER A 374 17.55 26.94 -6.48
C SER A 374 17.85 27.53 -7.85
N ASP A 375 18.97 27.13 -8.47
CA ASP A 375 19.31 27.55 -9.84
C ASP A 375 18.19 27.19 -10.85
N SER A 376 17.54 26.04 -10.67
CA SER A 376 16.40 25.61 -11.48
C SER A 376 15.16 26.49 -11.28
N ASP A 377 14.88 26.91 -10.04
CA ASP A 377 13.75 27.78 -9.72
C ASP A 377 13.94 29.16 -10.39
N ILE A 378 15.17 29.69 -10.32
CA ILE A 378 15.56 30.97 -10.95
C ILE A 378 15.44 30.88 -12.47
N GLU A 379 15.98 29.82 -13.08
CA GLU A 379 15.94 29.62 -14.53
C GLU A 379 14.50 29.55 -15.07
N MET A 380 13.61 28.91 -14.33
CA MET A 380 12.21 28.80 -14.72
C MET A 380 11.50 30.15 -14.69
N LEU A 381 11.73 30.94 -13.64
CA LEU A 381 11.13 32.26 -13.49
C LEU A 381 11.68 33.25 -14.53
N ASP A 382 12.97 33.16 -14.85
CA ASP A 382 13.62 33.93 -15.93
C ASP A 382 13.02 33.59 -17.30
N THR A 383 12.84 32.28 -17.60
CA THR A 383 12.21 31.84 -18.85
C THR A 383 10.77 32.36 -18.96
N MET A 384 10.00 32.29 -17.87
CA MET A 384 8.65 32.88 -17.85
C MET A 384 8.69 34.38 -18.11
N THR A 385 9.59 35.09 -17.43
CA THR A 385 9.72 36.56 -17.51
C THR A 385 10.05 36.98 -18.94
N LYS A 386 11.00 36.28 -19.58
CA LYS A 386 11.30 36.50 -20.99
C LYS A 386 10.10 36.30 -21.88
N VAL A 387 9.41 35.17 -21.78
CA VAL A 387 8.32 34.82 -22.71
C VAL A 387 7.06 35.67 -22.51
N LEU A 388 6.74 36.04 -21.26
CA LEU A 388 5.48 36.71 -20.92
C LEU A 388 5.61 38.20 -20.62
N ILE A 389 6.83 38.71 -20.39
CA ILE A 389 7.09 40.12 -20.04
C ILE A 389 8.06 40.75 -21.05
N ASP A 390 9.31 40.29 -21.13
CA ASP A 390 10.37 41.01 -21.88
C ASP A 390 10.22 40.87 -23.40
N ASN A 391 10.04 39.64 -23.87
CA ASN A 391 9.87 39.27 -25.28
C ASN A 391 8.41 38.87 -25.59
N ARG A 392 7.46 39.42 -24.82
CA ARG A 392 6.04 39.11 -24.94
C ARG A 392 5.54 39.33 -26.37
N SER A 393 4.90 38.32 -26.94
CA SER A 393 4.21 38.44 -28.24
C SER A 393 2.92 39.27 -28.12
N THR A 394 2.49 39.88 -29.22
CA THR A 394 1.17 40.54 -29.36
C THR A 394 0.05 39.56 -29.71
N ASN A 395 0.33 38.26 -29.67
CA ASN A 395 -0.68 37.23 -29.88
C ASN A 395 -1.73 37.29 -28.77
N ARG A 396 -2.95 36.90 -29.15
CA ARG A 396 -4.07 36.72 -28.21
C ARG A 396 -3.81 35.52 -27.31
N LYS A 397 -4.06 35.64 -26.01
CA LYS A 397 -3.69 34.66 -24.98
C LYS A 397 -4.90 34.15 -24.22
N MET A 398 -4.86 32.87 -23.88
CA MET A 398 -5.75 32.21 -22.95
C MET A 398 -4.91 31.55 -21.86
N HIS A 399 -5.35 31.65 -20.62
CA HIS A 399 -4.66 31.06 -19.48
C HIS A 399 -5.58 30.04 -18.80
N VAL A 400 -5.11 28.80 -18.67
CA VAL A 400 -5.85 27.69 -18.06
C VAL A 400 -5.12 27.26 -16.79
N PHE A 401 -5.72 27.51 -15.64
CA PHE A 401 -5.22 27.06 -14.34
C PHE A 401 -5.75 25.68 -14.01
N VAL A 402 -4.88 24.69 -13.95
CA VAL A 402 -5.21 23.29 -13.75
C VAL A 402 -5.06 22.91 -12.28
N ILE A 403 -6.17 22.51 -11.66
CA ILE A 403 -6.29 22.10 -10.25
C ILE A 403 -6.80 20.66 -10.19
N GLU A 404 -6.19 19.83 -9.36
CA GLU A 404 -6.62 18.46 -9.12
C GLU A 404 -7.72 18.41 -8.06
N TYR A 405 -8.85 17.76 -8.37
CA TYR A 405 -9.91 17.52 -7.39
C TYR A 405 -9.44 16.57 -6.28
N GLY A 406 -9.72 16.93 -5.02
CA GLY A 406 -9.40 16.13 -3.83
C GLY A 406 -7.95 16.25 -3.36
N ALA A 407 -7.16 17.15 -3.95
CA ALA A 407 -5.75 17.33 -3.60
C ALA A 407 -5.50 18.53 -2.66
N GLU A 408 -6.55 19.21 -2.17
CA GLU A 408 -6.45 20.47 -1.43
C GLU A 408 -5.52 20.44 -0.20
N ASP A 409 -5.46 19.30 0.48
CA ASP A 409 -4.69 19.12 1.71
C ASP A 409 -3.26 18.64 1.45
N ARG A 410 -2.91 18.33 0.18
CA ARG A 410 -1.55 17.94 -0.20
C ARG A 410 -0.60 19.09 0.06
N LYS A 411 0.47 18.81 0.80
CA LYS A 411 1.51 19.78 1.13
C LYS A 411 2.68 19.71 0.16
N TYR A 412 3.18 20.88 -0.23
CA TYR A 412 4.41 21.06 -0.98
C TYR A 412 5.30 21.95 -0.12
N GLU A 413 6.53 21.53 0.18
CA GLU A 413 7.45 22.27 1.10
C GLU A 413 6.77 22.70 2.41
N GLY A 414 5.87 21.87 2.96
CA GLY A 414 5.16 22.12 4.21
C GLY A 414 3.88 22.95 4.09
N LEU A 415 3.58 23.56 2.93
CA LEU A 415 2.41 24.42 2.73
C LEU A 415 1.36 23.78 1.81
N PRO A 416 0.06 24.04 2.03
CA PRO A 416 -1.00 23.54 1.16
C PRO A 416 -1.04 24.29 -0.18
N GLN A 417 -1.59 23.64 -1.20
CA GLN A 417 -1.64 24.15 -2.58
C GLN A 417 -2.20 25.56 -2.74
N LYS A 418 -3.25 25.89 -1.98
CA LYS A 418 -3.94 27.18 -2.06
C LYS A 418 -3.00 28.37 -1.83
N VAL A 419 -1.98 28.20 -0.97
CA VAL A 419 -1.01 29.26 -0.65
C VAL A 419 -0.17 29.60 -1.87
N TYR A 420 0.31 28.58 -2.60
CA TYR A 420 1.08 28.78 -3.83
C TYR A 420 0.25 29.39 -4.95
N LEU A 421 -1.01 28.94 -5.11
CA LEU A 421 -1.92 29.47 -6.11
C LEU A 421 -2.25 30.95 -5.84
N GLU A 422 -2.53 31.32 -4.60
CA GLU A 422 -2.75 32.71 -4.20
C GLU A 422 -1.49 33.58 -4.37
N GLY A 423 -0.32 33.05 -4.00
CA GLY A 423 0.97 33.70 -4.24
C GLY A 423 1.24 33.98 -5.71
N ALA A 424 0.94 33.01 -6.58
CA ALA A 424 1.05 33.18 -8.03
C ALA A 424 0.09 34.26 -8.57
N VAL A 425 -1.14 34.33 -8.05
CA VAL A 425 -2.08 35.41 -8.42
C VAL A 425 -1.55 36.78 -8.02
N SER A 426 -0.95 36.92 -6.84
CA SER A 426 -0.29 38.17 -6.42
C SER A 426 0.87 38.52 -7.37
N TYR A 427 1.75 37.56 -7.67
CA TYR A 427 2.85 37.76 -8.61
C TYR A 427 2.36 38.25 -9.99
N ILE A 428 1.31 37.61 -10.53
CA ILE A 428 0.69 37.98 -11.81
C ILE A 428 0.13 39.41 -11.79
N LYS A 429 -0.46 39.84 -10.67
CA LYS A 429 -0.98 41.22 -10.52
C LYS A 429 0.15 42.24 -10.51
N ASP A 430 1.20 41.96 -9.74
CA ASP A 430 2.33 42.88 -9.54
C ASP A 430 3.15 43.05 -10.82
N THR A 431 3.37 41.95 -11.54
CA THR A 431 4.07 41.96 -12.84
C THR A 431 3.19 42.40 -14.01
N GLY A 432 1.86 42.30 -13.88
CA GLY A 432 0.92 42.69 -14.93
C GLY A 432 0.86 41.73 -16.13
N ILE A 433 1.24 40.46 -15.96
CA ILE A 433 1.32 39.45 -17.04
C ILE A 433 0.01 39.32 -17.83
N PHE A 434 -1.16 39.54 -17.21
CA PHE A 434 -2.46 39.40 -17.88
C PHE A 434 -3.07 40.74 -18.36
N LYS A 435 -2.35 41.86 -18.25
CA LYS A 435 -2.91 43.19 -18.57
C LYS A 435 -3.17 43.43 -20.06
N LYS A 436 -2.46 42.72 -20.95
CA LYS A 436 -2.54 42.93 -22.40
C LYS A 436 -2.75 41.63 -23.14
N ASP A 437 -3.47 41.70 -24.26
CA ASP A 437 -3.65 40.60 -25.21
C ASP A 437 -4.21 39.31 -24.59
N THR A 438 -4.84 39.40 -23.41
CA THR A 438 -5.40 38.25 -22.70
C THR A 438 -6.91 38.26 -22.87
N ASP A 439 -7.44 37.24 -23.53
CA ASP A 439 -8.88 37.16 -23.82
C ASP A 439 -9.66 36.39 -22.77
N ALA A 440 -9.03 35.37 -22.21
CA ALA A 440 -9.71 34.41 -21.37
C ALA A 440 -8.83 33.81 -20.28
N ILE A 441 -9.43 33.61 -19.11
CA ILE A 441 -8.86 32.87 -17.98
C ILE A 441 -9.86 31.78 -17.59
N TYR A 442 -9.34 30.55 -17.48
CA TYR A 442 -10.11 29.36 -17.10
C TYR A 442 -9.50 28.69 -15.88
N ILE A 443 -10.33 28.02 -15.09
CA ILE A 443 -9.90 27.02 -14.11
C ILE A 443 -10.35 25.65 -14.62
N MET A 444 -9.42 24.75 -14.86
CA MET A 444 -9.67 23.36 -15.21
C MET A 444 -9.51 22.48 -13.97
N ILE A 445 -10.57 21.78 -13.58
CA ILE A 445 -10.60 20.87 -12.43
C ILE A 445 -10.42 19.45 -12.97
N THR A 446 -9.21 18.91 -12.81
CA THR A 446 -8.87 17.55 -13.25
C THR A 446 -9.29 16.50 -12.23
N LYS A 447 -9.32 15.24 -12.64
CA LYS A 447 -9.83 14.10 -11.84
C LYS A 447 -11.26 14.33 -11.35
N ALA A 448 -12.05 15.03 -12.17
CA ALA A 448 -13.45 15.34 -11.88
C ALA A 448 -14.30 14.07 -11.69
N ASP A 449 -13.89 12.95 -12.27
CA ASP A 449 -14.49 11.62 -12.11
C ASP A 449 -14.45 11.09 -10.67
N LYS A 450 -13.50 11.54 -9.84
CA LYS A 450 -13.44 11.19 -8.41
C LYS A 450 -14.51 11.90 -7.57
N ALA A 451 -15.21 12.90 -8.12
CA ALA A 451 -16.32 13.53 -7.44
C ALA A 451 -17.55 12.61 -7.44
N LYS A 452 -18.21 12.46 -6.29
CA LYS A 452 -19.49 11.73 -6.19
C LYS A 452 -20.62 12.39 -6.99
N ASN A 453 -20.45 13.66 -7.35
CA ASN A 453 -21.42 14.47 -8.08
C ASN A 453 -20.67 15.32 -9.12
N ASN A 454 -21.04 15.19 -10.40
CA ASN A 454 -20.37 15.86 -11.50
C ASN A 454 -21.11 17.11 -12.01
N SER A 455 -22.01 17.68 -11.20
CA SER A 455 -22.76 18.88 -11.57
C SER A 455 -21.87 20.13 -11.56
N PRO A 456 -22.12 21.11 -12.46
CA PRO A 456 -21.39 22.39 -12.44
C PRO A 456 -21.52 23.14 -11.11
N SER A 457 -22.67 23.04 -10.43
CA SER A 457 -22.87 23.63 -9.10
C SER A 457 -21.95 23.02 -8.04
N PHE A 458 -21.70 21.72 -8.10
CA PHE A 458 -20.81 21.04 -7.17
C PHE A 458 -19.36 21.51 -7.32
N PHE A 459 -18.83 21.55 -8.54
CA PHE A 459 -17.48 22.05 -8.79
C PHE A 459 -17.32 23.55 -8.50
N ASN A 460 -18.39 24.33 -8.73
CA ASN A 460 -18.42 25.73 -8.30
C ASN A 460 -18.26 25.87 -6.79
N GLN A 461 -19.02 25.08 -6.04
CA GLN A 461 -18.93 25.04 -4.59
C GLN A 461 -17.56 24.56 -4.12
N TYR A 462 -17.00 23.50 -4.71
CA TYR A 462 -15.66 23.01 -4.38
C TYR A 462 -14.59 24.11 -4.49
N ILE A 463 -14.57 24.86 -5.59
CA ILE A 463 -13.64 25.99 -5.77
C ILE A 463 -13.91 27.09 -4.73
N ASN A 464 -15.16 27.40 -4.43
CA ASN A 464 -15.51 28.41 -3.45
C ASN A 464 -15.18 28.00 -2.02
N ASP A 465 -15.23 26.70 -1.69
CA ASP A 465 -14.95 26.21 -0.35
C ASP A 465 -13.43 26.05 -0.11
N LYS A 466 -12.69 25.63 -1.13
CA LYS A 466 -11.27 25.24 -1.00
C LYS A 466 -10.27 26.27 -1.55
N TYR A 467 -10.67 27.07 -2.54
CA TYR A 467 -9.79 27.95 -3.32
C TYR A 467 -10.40 29.35 -3.55
N LEU A 468 -11.21 29.86 -2.60
CA LEU A 468 -11.93 31.13 -2.74
C LEU A 468 -11.01 32.33 -3.00
N GLY A 469 -9.90 32.43 -2.26
CA GLY A 469 -8.95 33.54 -2.39
C GLY A 469 -8.32 33.57 -3.77
N PHE A 470 -7.86 32.41 -4.24
CA PHE A 470 -7.35 32.22 -5.60
C PHE A 470 -8.39 32.60 -6.67
N PHE A 471 -9.62 32.08 -6.57
CA PHE A 471 -10.70 32.36 -7.52
C PHE A 471 -11.07 33.84 -7.56
N ASN A 472 -11.28 34.48 -6.40
CA ASN A 472 -11.59 35.89 -6.31
C ASN A 472 -10.45 36.77 -6.85
N GLY A 473 -9.21 36.34 -6.62
CA GLY A 473 -8.03 37.00 -7.15
C GLY A 473 -8.00 37.01 -8.68
N LEU A 474 -8.34 35.89 -9.33
CA LEU A 474 -8.48 35.79 -10.78
C LEU A 474 -9.70 36.54 -11.32
N GLU A 475 -10.84 36.50 -10.64
CA GLU A 475 -12.05 37.30 -10.97
C GLU A 475 -11.73 38.79 -10.97
N GLN A 476 -10.96 39.26 -9.99
CA GLN A 476 -10.53 40.65 -9.94
C GLN A 476 -9.65 41.00 -11.15
N ILE A 477 -8.68 40.15 -11.51
CA ILE A 477 -7.88 40.35 -12.73
C ILE A 477 -8.78 40.41 -13.97
N CYS A 478 -9.79 39.54 -14.05
CA CYS A 478 -10.72 39.55 -15.18
C CYS A 478 -11.52 40.86 -15.27
N LYS A 479 -11.99 41.38 -14.14
CA LYS A 479 -12.74 42.65 -14.10
C LYS A 479 -11.86 43.85 -14.46
N ASP A 480 -10.67 43.91 -13.89
CA ASP A 480 -9.74 45.04 -14.07
C ASP A 480 -9.19 45.14 -15.49
N ASN A 481 -9.16 44.02 -16.22
CA ASN A 481 -8.57 43.93 -17.56
C ASN A 481 -9.58 43.52 -18.65
N GLU A 482 -10.89 43.55 -18.34
CA GLU A 482 -11.99 43.20 -19.27
C GLU A 482 -11.90 41.79 -19.89
N ILE A 483 -11.23 40.86 -19.22
CA ILE A 483 -11.02 39.48 -19.66
C ILE A 483 -12.30 38.68 -19.37
N ASN A 484 -12.75 37.83 -20.29
CA ASN A 484 -13.94 36.98 -20.12
C ASN A 484 -15.17 37.71 -19.55
N LYS A 485 -15.38 38.98 -19.92
CA LYS A 485 -16.48 39.83 -19.39
C LYS A 485 -16.46 39.95 -17.85
N GLY A 486 -15.28 39.93 -17.25
CA GLY A 486 -15.10 40.05 -15.81
C GLY A 486 -15.24 38.75 -15.02
N HIS A 487 -15.28 37.59 -15.68
CA HIS A 487 -15.52 36.30 -15.01
C HIS A 487 -14.47 35.24 -15.33
N VAL A 488 -14.22 34.35 -14.37
CA VAL A 488 -13.38 33.16 -14.57
C VAL A 488 -14.26 31.95 -14.85
N GLU A 489 -14.09 31.34 -16.02
CA GLU A 489 -14.85 30.15 -16.41
C GLU A 489 -14.22 28.88 -15.82
N LYS A 490 -15.05 27.95 -15.35
CA LYS A 490 -14.60 26.68 -14.73
C LYS A 490 -14.95 25.50 -15.62
N LEU A 491 -14.00 24.60 -15.82
CA LEU A 491 -14.11 23.41 -16.67
C LEU A 491 -13.86 22.17 -15.81
N ALA A 492 -14.80 21.24 -15.76
CA ALA A 492 -14.56 19.91 -15.19
C ALA A 492 -13.91 19.01 -16.24
N PHE A 493 -12.84 18.30 -15.86
CA PHE A 493 -12.04 17.49 -16.77
C PHE A 493 -11.65 16.15 -16.14
N SER A 494 -11.81 15.07 -16.90
CA SER A 494 -11.36 13.73 -16.55
C SER A 494 -10.77 13.07 -17.78
N LEU A 495 -9.80 12.17 -17.58
CA LEU A 495 -9.22 11.39 -18.67
C LEU A 495 -10.07 10.14 -18.98
N GLY A 496 -10.86 9.67 -18.02
CA GLY A 496 -11.55 8.39 -18.08
C GLY A 496 -11.17 7.55 -16.87
N ASP A 497 -11.22 6.23 -17.02
CA ASP A 497 -10.94 5.29 -15.94
C ASP A 497 -9.42 5.07 -15.81
N VAL A 498 -8.85 5.43 -14.66
CA VAL A 498 -7.41 5.38 -14.40
C VAL A 498 -7.10 4.24 -13.42
N CYS A 499 -6.16 3.39 -13.78
CA CYS A 499 -5.79 2.21 -13.00
C CYS A 499 -4.27 2.11 -12.86
N PHE A 500 -3.84 1.65 -11.68
CA PHE A 500 -2.44 1.39 -11.34
C PHE A 500 -1.48 2.57 -11.53
N GLN A 501 -1.95 3.82 -11.48
CA GLN A 501 -1.18 5.07 -11.71
C GLN A 501 -0.60 5.25 -13.12
N ASN A 502 -0.54 4.18 -13.90
CA ASN A 502 0.17 4.15 -15.17
C ASN A 502 -0.77 4.04 -16.36
N PHE A 503 -2.02 3.61 -16.19
CA PHE A 503 -2.89 3.31 -17.31
C PHE A 503 -4.20 4.07 -17.23
N CYS A 504 -4.74 4.44 -18.39
CA CYS A 504 -6.02 5.12 -18.49
C CYS A 504 -6.83 4.57 -19.65
N LYS A 505 -8.06 4.13 -19.40
CA LYS A 505 -9.06 3.89 -20.43
C LYS A 505 -9.69 5.22 -20.79
N PHE A 506 -9.32 5.75 -21.94
CA PHE A 506 -9.58 7.14 -22.29
C PHE A 506 -11.04 7.40 -22.66
N ASP A 507 -11.65 8.40 -22.01
CA ASP A 507 -12.92 9.03 -22.40
C ASP A 507 -12.62 10.37 -23.08
N ALA A 508 -12.86 10.46 -24.39
CA ALA A 508 -12.57 11.66 -25.15
C ALA A 508 -13.50 12.84 -24.83
N ARG A 509 -14.68 12.61 -24.25
CA ARG A 509 -15.74 13.62 -24.16
C ARG A 509 -15.32 14.92 -23.45
N PRO A 510 -14.61 14.89 -22.30
CA PRO A 510 -14.14 16.12 -21.66
C PRO A 510 -13.15 16.89 -22.54
N ALA A 511 -12.23 16.20 -23.22
CA ALA A 511 -11.29 16.80 -24.15
C ALA A 511 -11.98 17.37 -25.40
N GLU A 512 -12.98 16.68 -25.95
CA GLU A 512 -13.81 17.18 -27.07
C GLU A 512 -14.47 18.52 -26.74
N ASN A 513 -14.95 18.70 -25.51
CA ASN A 513 -15.52 19.99 -25.07
C ASN A 513 -14.47 21.10 -25.07
N VAL A 514 -13.24 20.80 -24.64
CA VAL A 514 -12.14 21.77 -24.63
C VAL A 514 -11.69 22.11 -26.06
N VAL A 515 -11.56 21.13 -26.97
CA VAL A 515 -11.24 21.41 -28.37
C VAL A 515 -12.31 22.30 -29.03
N ASN A 516 -13.60 22.02 -28.77
CA ASN A 516 -14.70 22.89 -29.23
C ASN A 516 -14.58 24.31 -28.69
N LEU A 517 -14.28 24.48 -27.40
CA LEU A 517 -14.07 25.79 -26.77
C LEU A 517 -12.90 26.54 -27.43
N ILE A 518 -11.78 25.85 -27.70
CA ILE A 518 -10.63 26.42 -28.40
C ILE A 518 -11.03 26.92 -29.78
N LEU A 519 -11.75 26.12 -30.59
CA LEU A 519 -12.22 26.53 -31.91
C LEU A 519 -13.18 27.73 -31.84
N GLN A 520 -14.03 27.81 -30.82
CA GLN A 520 -14.97 28.92 -30.64
C GLN A 520 -14.29 30.23 -30.24
N ARG A 521 -13.21 30.16 -29.46
CA ARG A 521 -12.57 31.33 -28.83
C ARG A 521 -11.33 31.82 -29.58
N SER A 522 -10.66 30.94 -30.33
CA SER A 522 -9.45 31.29 -31.07
C SER A 522 -9.71 32.17 -32.28
N ALA A 523 -8.73 32.98 -32.63
CA ALA A 523 -8.76 33.73 -33.88
C ALA A 523 -8.67 32.77 -35.08
N SER A 524 -9.50 33.00 -36.09
CA SER A 524 -9.50 32.18 -37.31
C SER A 524 -9.74 32.97 -38.58
N PHE A 525 -9.20 32.44 -39.68
CA PHE A 525 -9.34 33.01 -41.03
C PHE A 525 -9.79 31.94 -42.03
N ARG A 526 -10.33 32.36 -43.17
CA ARG A 526 -10.77 31.42 -44.21
C ARG A 526 -9.57 30.70 -44.84
N GLY A 527 -9.68 29.44 -45.23
CA GLY A 527 -8.63 28.77 -46.00
C GLY A 527 -8.42 29.35 -47.42
N GLY A 528 -7.26 29.07 -48.04
CA GLY A 528 -6.96 29.39 -49.44
C GLY A 528 -6.32 30.76 -49.70
N LYS A 529 -6.12 31.11 -50.99
CA LYS A 529 -5.39 32.34 -51.41
C LYS A 529 -5.97 33.61 -50.80
N ARG A 530 -7.29 33.74 -50.70
CA ARG A 530 -7.97 34.91 -50.09
C ARG A 530 -7.70 35.04 -48.59
N GLY A 531 -7.69 33.93 -47.87
CA GLY A 531 -7.35 33.89 -46.44
C GLY A 531 -5.89 34.19 -46.13
N TRP A 532 -4.98 33.78 -47.01
CA TRP A 532 -3.56 34.12 -46.89
C TRP A 532 -3.32 35.63 -46.96
N PHE A 533 -4.08 36.35 -47.82
CA PHE A 533 -4.07 37.82 -47.84
C PHE A 533 -4.68 38.43 -46.58
N GLU A 534 -5.79 37.88 -46.06
CA GLU A 534 -6.38 38.31 -44.78
C GLU A 534 -5.41 38.15 -43.61
N ARG A 535 -4.63 37.06 -43.57
CA ARG A 535 -3.59 36.80 -42.55
C ARG A 535 -2.47 37.86 -42.57
N LYS A 536 -1.99 38.26 -43.76
CA LYS A 536 -0.95 39.30 -43.88
C LYS A 536 -1.44 40.72 -43.54
N LEU A 537 -2.73 40.99 -43.74
CA LEU A 537 -3.32 42.32 -43.52
C LEU A 537 -3.79 42.56 -42.08
N LYS A 538 -4.08 41.49 -41.33
CA LYS A 538 -4.41 41.54 -39.88
C LYS A 538 -3.19 41.25 -38.99
N GLY A 539 -1.99 41.34 -39.58
CA GLY A 539 -0.69 41.26 -38.91
C GLY A 539 -0.58 42.21 -37.74
#